data_AF-A0A2V5MN09-F1
#
_entry.id   AF-A0A2V5MN09-F1
#
_cell.length_a   1.000
_cell.length_b   1.000
_cell.length_c   1.000
_cell.angle_alpha   90.00
_cell.angle_beta   90.00
_cell.angle_gamma   90.00
#
_symmetry.space_group_name_H-M   'P 1'
#
loop_
_entity.id
_entity.type
_entity.pdbx_description
1 polymer ?
#
loop_
_entity_poly.entity_id
_entity_poly.type
_entity_poly.pdbx_seq_one_letter_code
_entity_poly.pdbx_strand_id
1 'polypeptide(L)'
;SIAARGGFTERSWKKRILVARGSLNHPEALVLDAGAVLAARTADLKLQPQDIVYVSSRPWIKVEEVLDTAVQAFVQAAVIVWTGQHVGPFIK
;
A
#
# COMPACT_ATOMS: atom_id res chain seq x y z
N SER A 1 -9.12 2.44 4.26
CA SER A 1 -9.36 1.03 3.94
C SER A 1 -9.22 0.80 2.44
N ILE A 2 -9.00 -0.44 1.99
CA ILE A 2 -8.90 -0.77 0.54
C ILE A 2 -10.21 -0.42 -0.19
N ALA A 3 -11.36 -0.66 0.44
CA ALA A 3 -12.68 -0.29 -0.09
C ALA A 3 -12.81 1.22 -0.38
N ALA A 4 -12.26 2.08 0.50
CA ALA A 4 -12.26 3.53 0.29
C ALA A 4 -11.41 4.00 -0.90
N ARG A 5 -10.59 3.11 -1.49
CA ARG A 5 -9.78 3.37 -2.69
C ARG A 5 -10.35 2.69 -3.95
N GLY A 6 -11.60 2.21 -3.90
CA GLY A 6 -12.26 1.54 -5.03
C GLY A 6 -12.16 0.01 -5.01
N GLY A 7 -11.54 -0.58 -3.97
CA GLY A 7 -11.47 -2.03 -3.81
C GLY A 7 -10.32 -2.68 -4.57
N PHE A 8 -10.41 -4.00 -4.77
CA PHE A 8 -9.43 -4.78 -5.51
C PHE A 8 -9.75 -4.82 -7.00
N THR A 9 -8.72 -4.71 -7.84
CA THR A 9 -8.82 -5.01 -9.27
C THR A 9 -8.77 -6.52 -9.51
N GLU A 10 -9.19 -6.97 -10.70
CA GLU A 10 -9.14 -8.40 -11.08
C GLU A 10 -7.73 -9.00 -11.02
N ARG A 11 -6.71 -8.18 -11.30
CA ARG A 11 -5.30 -8.59 -11.28
C ARG A 11 -4.66 -8.52 -9.88
N SER A 12 -5.40 -8.10 -8.86
CA SER A 12 -4.86 -7.93 -7.51
C SER A 12 -4.48 -9.28 -6.90
N TRP A 13 -3.23 -9.40 -6.44
CA TRP A 13 -2.78 -10.58 -5.72
C TRP A 13 -3.17 -10.52 -4.24
N LYS A 14 -4.36 -11.03 -3.92
CA LYS A 14 -4.98 -10.91 -2.59
C LYS A 14 -4.37 -11.81 -1.51
N LYS A 15 -3.61 -12.85 -1.90
CA LYS A 15 -3.05 -13.83 -0.95
C LYS A 15 -1.90 -13.28 -0.11
N ARG A 16 -1.17 -12.27 -0.60
CA ARG A 16 -0.10 -11.60 0.14
C ARG A 16 -0.12 -10.12 -0.18
N ILE A 17 -0.84 -9.38 0.65
CA ILE A 17 -0.80 -7.93 0.69
C ILE A 17 0.25 -7.53 1.72
N LEU A 18 1.08 -6.57 1.36
CA LEU A 18 2.06 -5.99 2.26
C LEU A 18 1.46 -4.75 2.91
N VAL A 19 1.57 -4.65 4.23
CA VAL A 19 1.34 -3.43 4.99
C VAL A 19 2.67 -3.03 5.61
N ALA A 20 3.21 -1.90 5.17
CA ALA A 20 4.38 -1.29 5.78
C ALA A 20 3.91 -0.29 6.84
N ARG A 21 4.35 -0.48 8.09
CA ARG A 21 3.98 0.33 9.26
C ARG A 21 5.23 0.95 9.89
N GLY A 22 5.07 2.10 10.53
CA GLY A 22 6.15 2.79 11.23
C GLY A 22 6.87 3.78 10.34
N SER A 23 8.17 3.97 10.57
CA SER A 23 8.96 4.98 9.85
C SER A 23 9.46 4.45 8.50
N LEU A 24 9.64 5.33 7.51
CA LEU A 24 10.21 4.96 6.21
C LEU A 24 11.64 4.39 6.31
N ASN A 25 12.37 4.73 7.37
CA ASN A 25 13.74 4.27 7.59
C ASN A 25 13.82 2.89 8.25
N HIS A 26 12.78 2.52 9.02
CA HIS A 26 12.65 1.23 9.68
C HIS A 26 11.19 0.77 9.63
N PRO A 27 10.69 0.40 8.44
CA PRO A 27 9.32 -0.05 8.30
C PRO A 27 9.17 -1.48 8.85
N GLU A 28 8.12 -1.68 9.64
CA GLU A 28 7.62 -3.00 10.00
C GLU A 28 6.78 -3.55 8.84
N ALA A 29 7.14 -4.73 8.34
CA ALA A 29 6.44 -5.39 7.25
C ALA A 29 5.44 -6.42 7.79
N LEU A 30 4.16 -6.15 7.60
CA LEU A 30 3.06 -7.05 7.93
C LEU A 30 2.51 -7.67 6.63
N VAL A 31 2.39 -8.99 6.58
CA VAL A 31 1.85 -9.71 5.41
C VAL A 31 0.49 -10.29 5.76
N LEU A 32 -0.51 -10.01 4.92
CA LEU A 32 -1.88 -10.49 5.13
C LEU A 32 -2.45 -11.18 3.88
N ASP A 33 -3.26 -12.22 4.12
CA ASP A 33 -4.09 -12.85 3.10
C ASP A 33 -5.49 -12.21 3.14
N ALA A 34 -5.72 -11.23 2.28
CA ALA A 34 -7.02 -10.58 2.19
C ALA A 34 -8.11 -11.52 1.66
N GLY A 35 -7.75 -12.59 0.93
CA GLY A 35 -8.71 -13.62 0.54
C GLY A 35 -9.27 -14.35 1.75
N ALA A 36 -8.41 -14.71 2.71
CA ALA A 36 -8.81 -15.33 3.97
C ALA A 36 -9.63 -14.38 4.86
N VAL A 37 -9.25 -13.11 4.95
CA VAL A 37 -10.00 -12.08 5.69
C VAL A 37 -11.40 -11.88 5.11
N LEU A 38 -11.50 -11.71 3.78
CA LEU A 38 -12.79 -11.53 3.10
C LEU A 38 -13.69 -12.76 3.20
N ALA A 39 -13.11 -13.97 3.29
CA ALA A 39 -13.83 -15.22 3.51
C ALA A 39 -14.13 -15.50 4.99
N ALA A 40 -13.87 -14.54 5.90
CA ALA A 40 -14.04 -14.67 7.35
C ALA A 40 -13.26 -15.85 7.97
N ARG A 41 -12.13 -16.24 7.36
CA ARG A 41 -11.26 -17.32 7.85
C ARG A 41 -10.14 -16.82 8.76
N THR A 42 -9.88 -15.52 8.74
CA THR A 42 -8.86 -14.88 9.56
C THR A 42 -9.35 -13.48 9.95
N ALA A 43 -8.92 -13.00 11.11
CA ALA A 43 -9.28 -11.67 11.60
C ALA A 43 -8.74 -10.56 10.67
N ASP A 44 -9.50 -9.47 10.57
CA ASP A 44 -9.09 -8.29 9.81
C ASP A 44 -7.96 -7.52 10.54
N LEU A 45 -7.09 -6.88 9.76
CA LEU A 45 -6.02 -6.03 10.28
C LEU A 45 -6.53 -4.59 10.42
N LYS A 46 -6.58 -4.09 11.65
CA LYS A 46 -6.86 -2.67 11.89
C LYS A 46 -5.70 -1.81 11.41
N LEU A 47 -5.94 -1.04 10.35
CA LEU A 47 -4.99 -0.06 9.83
C LEU A 47 -4.82 1.11 10.80
N GLN A 48 -3.60 1.58 10.90
CA GLN A 48 -3.19 2.75 11.68
C GLN A 48 -2.88 3.93 10.75
N PRO A 49 -2.89 5.18 11.26
CA PRO A 49 -2.37 6.30 10.51
C PRO A 49 -0.94 6.01 10.03
N GLN A 50 -0.61 6.46 8.82
CA GLN A 50 0.69 6.27 8.17
C GLN A 50 1.00 4.83 7.69
N ASP A 51 0.10 3.86 7.88
CA ASP A 51 0.24 2.56 7.22
C ASP A 51 0.20 2.70 5.69
N ILE A 52 1.15 2.06 5.02
CA ILE A 52 1.19 1.94 3.56
C ILE A 52 0.70 0.54 3.20
N VAL A 53 -0.41 0.45 2.47
CA VAL A 53 -0.94 -0.82 1.96
C VAL A 53 -0.50 -1.00 0.52
N TYR A 54 0.33 -1.99 0.25
CA TYR A 54 0.81 -2.35 -1.07
C TYR A 54 0.17 -3.65 -1.58
N VAL A 55 -0.50 -3.54 -2.73
CA VAL A 55 -1.17 -4.66 -3.40
C VAL A 55 -0.50 -4.88 -4.75
N SER A 56 0.23 -5.98 -4.88
CA SER A 56 0.89 -6.34 -6.14
C SER A 56 -0.12 -6.89 -7.14
N SER A 57 0.17 -6.71 -8.43
CA SER A 57 -0.54 -7.40 -9.52
C SER A 57 0.02 -8.81 -9.82
N ARG A 58 1.16 -9.17 -9.21
CA ARG A 58 1.87 -10.44 -9.43
C ARG A 58 2.33 -11.06 -8.11
N PRO A 59 2.43 -12.40 -8.03
CA PRO A 59 3.04 -13.08 -6.90
C PRO A 59 4.47 -12.60 -6.63
N TRP A 60 4.80 -12.47 -5.35
CA TRP A 60 6.14 -12.13 -4.84
C TRP A 60 6.53 -13.08 -3.71
N ILE A 61 7.81 -13.40 -3.61
CA ILE A 61 8.33 -14.40 -2.65
C ILE A 61 9.00 -13.69 -1.46
N LYS A 62 9.84 -12.68 -1.74
CA LYS A 62 10.61 -11.92 -0.75
C LYS A 62 9.87 -10.67 -0.31
N VAL A 63 9.82 -10.43 0.99
CA VAL A 63 9.13 -9.27 1.58
C VAL A 63 9.95 -8.00 1.34
N GLU A 64 11.27 -8.12 1.46
CA GLU A 64 12.25 -7.03 1.38
C GLU A 64 12.17 -6.30 0.03
N GLU A 65 12.16 -7.06 -1.08
CA GLU A 65 12.07 -6.52 -2.44
C GLU A 65 10.78 -5.70 -2.67
N VAL A 66 9.68 -6.17 -2.09
CA VAL A 66 8.36 -5.56 -2.25
C VAL A 66 8.20 -4.37 -1.32
N LEU A 67 8.83 -4.44 -0.15
CA LEU A 67 8.89 -3.36 0.82
C LEU A 67 9.64 -2.15 0.26
N ASP A 68 10.81 -2.35 -0.33
CA ASP A 68 11.58 -1.28 -0.99
C ASP A 68 10.75 -0.63 -2.10
N THR A 69 10.09 -1.45 -2.92
CA THR A 69 9.20 -0.96 -3.99
C THR A 69 8.03 -0.15 -3.43
N ALA A 70 7.40 -0.63 -2.36
CA ALA A 70 6.27 0.05 -1.72
C ALA A 70 6.69 1.40 -1.11
N VAL A 71 7.85 1.45 -0.45
CA VAL A 71 8.43 2.67 0.12
C VAL A 71 8.73 3.69 -0.98
N GLN A 72 9.37 3.28 -2.07
CA GLN A 72 9.66 4.16 -3.20
C GLN A 72 8.38 4.71 -3.84
N ALA A 73 7.39 3.85 -4.10
CA ALA A 73 6.11 4.25 -4.67
C ALA A 73 5.37 5.26 -3.77
N PHE A 74 5.43 5.08 -2.45
CA PHE A 74 4.85 6.01 -1.50
C PHE A 74 5.56 7.38 -1.52
N VAL A 75 6.89 7.40 -1.49
CA VAL A 75 7.67 8.65 -1.55
C VAL A 75 7.35 9.41 -2.84
N GLN A 76 7.31 8.71 -3.99
CA GLN A 76 6.94 9.30 -5.26
C GLN A 76 5.52 9.89 -5.22
N ALA A 77 4.53 9.15 -4.69
CA ALA A 77 3.17 9.62 -4.58
C ALA A 77 3.05 10.85 -3.66
N ALA A 78 3.76 10.86 -2.53
CA ALA A 78 3.79 12.00 -1.61
C ALA A 78 4.37 13.26 -2.27
N VAL A 79 5.45 13.12 -3.05
CA VAL A 79 6.04 14.22 -3.83
C VAL A 79 5.05 14.75 -4.86
N ILE A 80 4.37 13.88 -5.61
CA ILE A 80 3.35 14.28 -6.61
C ILE A 80 2.19 15.05 -5.96
N VAL A 81 1.73 14.60 -4.79
CA VAL A 81 0.68 15.31 -4.03
C VAL A 81 1.18 16.69 -3.60
N TRP A 82 2.40 16.78 -3.05
CA TRP A 82 2.97 18.04 -2.60
C TRP A 82 3.19 19.04 -3.74
N THR A 83 3.74 18.59 -4.87
CA THR A 83 3.92 19.43 -6.05
C THR A 83 2.58 19.86 -6.62
N GLY A 84 1.62 18.94 -6.78
CA GLY A 84 0.26 19.25 -7.24
C GLY A 84 -0.49 20.27 -6.36
N GLN A 85 -0.17 20.36 -5.07
CA GLN A 85 -0.73 21.39 -4.18
C GLN A 85 0.01 22.74 -4.23
N HIS A 86 1.26 22.79 -4.71
CA HIS A 86 2.08 24.02 -4.75
C HIS A 86 2.26 24.63 -6.15
N VAL A 87 1.91 23.92 -7.24
CA VAL A 87 1.74 24.52 -8.57
C VAL A 87 0.28 24.92 -8.80
N GLY A 88 -0.07 26.16 -8.43
CA GLY A 88 -1.20 26.88 -9.03
C GLY A 88 -0.92 27.23 -10.50
N PRO A 89 -1.94 27.53 -11.33
CA PRO A 89 -1.79 27.62 -12.77
C PRO A 89 -0.89 28.82 -13.12
N PHE A 90 0.34 28.54 -13.57
CA PHE A 90 1.12 29.51 -14.34
C PHE A 90 0.57 29.53 -15.76
N ILE A 91 -0.63 30.08 -15.93
CA ILE A 91 -1.12 30.53 -17.24
C ILE A 91 -0.80 32.02 -17.29
N LYS A 92 0.08 32.39 -18.21
CA LYS A 92 0.42 33.78 -18.54
C LYS A 92 -0.41 34.21 -19.74
#